data_AF-A0A2V7H8W6-F1
#
_entry.id   AF-A0A2V7H8W6-F1
#
_cell.length_a   1.000
_cell.length_b   1.000
_cell.length_c   1.000
_cell.angle_alpha   90.00
_cell.angle_beta   90.00
_cell.angle_gamma   90.00
#
_symmetry.space_group_name_H-M   'P 1'
#
loop_
_entity.id
_entity.type
_entity.pdbx_description
1 polymer ?
#
loop_
_entity_poly.entity_id
_entity_poly.type
_entity_poly.pdbx_seq_one_letter_code
_entity_poly.pdbx_strand_id
1 'polypeptide(L)'
;MKAALVLGLAALTLLTPAATSALSVQEAILLAKPAVALVTAEVRGEVTLNCGRGTVTVRPTPFIETGTGWFIDGKGYLVTNAHVVEPAHRLPPWVIHELKKKAIDQACVDPALRAQGLMRGQRPDVEDSIRRDATARAMATAQVTPQPLLSVLLSSGVSLKADVVKFSPPLAFDLNGKPSPDAGRDLALVRVKDDVYPAIRL
;
A
#
# COMPACT_ATOMS: atom_id res chain seq x y z
N MET A 1 -1.65 40.32 73.85
CA MET A 1 -0.48 40.93 73.19
C MET A 1 0.54 39.83 72.90
N LYS A 2 0.86 39.61 71.61
CA LYS A 2 2.08 38.99 71.03
C LYS A 2 2.43 37.54 71.45
N ALA A 3 2.77 36.58 70.60
CA ALA A 3 2.75 36.39 69.15
C ALA A 3 2.98 34.87 68.92
N ALA A 4 2.40 34.31 67.86
CA ALA A 4 2.51 32.90 67.47
C ALA A 4 3.92 32.53 66.96
N LEU A 5 4.35 31.27 67.18
CA LEU A 5 5.45 30.63 66.45
C LEU A 5 5.14 29.11 66.38
N VAL A 6 4.28 28.70 65.46
CA VAL A 6 4.60 28.17 64.11
C VAL A 6 5.33 26.81 64.17
N LEU A 7 4.57 25.77 63.81
CA LEU A 7 5.03 24.42 63.49
C LEU A 7 6.19 24.45 62.48
N GLY A 8 7.31 23.81 62.82
CA GLY A 8 8.40 23.52 61.89
C GLY A 8 8.40 22.05 61.46
N LEU A 9 7.39 21.60 60.72
CA LEU A 9 7.41 20.31 60.03
C LEU A 9 7.92 20.51 58.60
N ALA A 10 9.23 20.74 58.44
CA ALA A 10 9.86 20.79 57.13
C ALA A 10 10.26 19.37 56.71
N ALA A 11 9.27 18.57 56.31
CA ALA A 11 9.50 17.39 55.48
C ALA A 11 9.94 17.88 54.10
N LEU A 12 11.24 18.13 53.93
CA LEU A 12 11.85 18.35 52.64
C LEU A 12 11.87 16.99 51.91
N THR A 13 10.73 16.58 51.37
CA THR A 13 10.70 15.54 50.34
C THR A 13 11.47 16.08 49.16
N LEU A 14 12.72 15.63 49.03
CA LEU A 14 13.54 15.75 47.84
C LEU A 14 12.72 15.22 46.66
N LEU A 15 12.08 16.12 45.92
CA LEU A 15 11.66 15.90 44.56
C LEU A 15 12.93 15.86 43.71
N THR A 16 13.69 14.77 43.82
CA THR A 16 14.64 14.42 42.79
C THR A 16 13.81 14.20 41.52
N PRO A 17 14.04 14.95 40.43
CA PRO A 17 13.46 14.54 39.16
C PRO A 17 13.98 13.14 38.92
N ALA A 18 13.07 12.16 38.85
CA ALA A 18 13.43 10.85 38.36
C ALA A 18 14.12 11.09 37.02
N ALA A 19 15.39 10.68 36.91
CA ALA A 19 16.08 10.71 35.64
C ALA A 19 15.27 9.79 34.72
N THR A 20 14.41 10.37 33.88
CA THR A 20 13.77 9.65 32.79
C THR A 20 14.90 9.20 31.88
N SER A 21 15.38 7.96 32.08
CA SER A 21 16.29 7.34 31.15
C SER A 21 15.57 7.33 29.80
N ALA A 22 16.17 7.97 28.80
CA ALA A 22 15.70 7.84 27.44
C ALA A 22 15.61 6.34 27.13
N LEU A 23 14.48 5.88 26.60
CA LEU A 23 14.31 4.50 26.16
C LEU A 23 15.50 4.14 25.27
N SER A 24 16.09 2.97 25.51
CA SER A 24 17.06 2.45 24.55
C SER A 24 16.36 2.31 23.19
N VAL A 25 17.15 2.40 22.11
CA VAL A 25 16.62 2.18 20.75
C VAL A 25 15.91 0.83 20.65
N GLN A 26 16.42 -0.18 21.36
CA GLN A 26 15.83 -1.52 21.40
C GLN A 26 14.44 -1.51 22.06
N GLU A 27 14.30 -0.88 23.24
CA GLU A 27 13.01 -0.76 23.91
C GLU A 27 12.01 0.06 23.09
N ALA A 28 12.45 1.16 22.48
CA ALA A 28 11.61 2.00 21.62
C ALA A 28 11.06 1.21 20.42
N ILE A 29 11.91 0.40 19.75
CA ILE A 29 11.49 -0.46 18.64
C ILE A 29 10.51 -1.53 19.12
N LEU A 30 10.78 -2.19 20.25
CA LEU A 30 9.91 -3.23 20.79
C LEU A 30 8.52 -2.70 21.15
N LEU A 31 8.43 -1.47 21.65
CA LEU A 31 7.17 -0.81 21.95
C LEU A 31 6.43 -0.35 20.68
N ALA A 32 7.15 0.10 19.65
CA ALA A 32 6.55 0.58 18.40
C ALA A 32 6.09 -0.56 17.48
N LYS A 33 6.84 -1.67 17.42
CA LYS A 33 6.62 -2.77 16.47
C LYS A 33 5.19 -3.30 16.42
N PRO A 34 4.45 -3.50 17.53
CA PRO A 34 3.07 -3.97 17.49
C PRO A 34 2.11 -3.05 16.72
N ALA A 35 2.40 -1.76 16.65
CA ALA A 35 1.59 -0.77 15.94
C ALA A 35 1.93 -0.65 14.45
N VAL A 36 2.99 -1.31 13.99
CA VAL A 36 3.42 -1.33 12.58
C VAL A 36 2.74 -2.47 11.85
N ALA A 37 2.25 -2.20 10.64
CA ALA A 37 1.53 -3.15 9.80
C ALA A 37 1.99 -3.08 8.35
N LEU A 38 1.81 -4.18 7.62
CA LEU A 38 2.01 -4.23 6.18
C LEU A 38 0.72 -3.76 5.49
N VAL A 39 0.82 -2.75 4.64
CA VAL A 39 -0.28 -2.22 3.84
C VAL A 39 -0.17 -2.82 2.45
N THR A 40 -1.27 -3.33 1.90
CA THR A 40 -1.30 -3.94 0.57
C THR A 40 -2.44 -3.35 -0.25
N ALA A 41 -2.09 -2.72 -1.37
CA ALA A 41 -3.03 -2.33 -2.40
C ALA A 41 -2.99 -3.38 -3.50
N GLU A 42 -4.07 -4.13 -3.63
CA GLU A 42 -4.24 -5.14 -4.65
C GLU A 42 -5.31 -4.70 -5.64
N VAL A 43 -5.03 -4.86 -6.93
CA VAL A 43 -6.03 -4.67 -7.99
C VAL A 43 -6.13 -5.96 -8.77
N ARG A 44 -7.19 -6.72 -8.48
CA ARG A 44 -7.60 -7.86 -9.29
C ARG A 44 -8.40 -7.36 -10.49
N GLY A 45 -8.73 -8.24 -11.42
CA GLY A 45 -9.70 -7.90 -12.44
C GLY A 45 -9.93 -9.00 -13.44
N GLU A 46 -10.96 -8.80 -14.25
CA GLU A 46 -11.20 -9.56 -15.47
C GLU A 46 -10.78 -8.72 -16.67
N VAL A 47 -10.05 -9.33 -17.59
CA VAL A 47 -9.61 -8.67 -18.82
C VAL A 47 -10.17 -9.44 -20.01
N THR A 48 -10.92 -8.74 -20.84
CA THR A 48 -11.47 -9.26 -22.08
C THR A 48 -10.70 -8.67 -23.25
N LEU A 49 -10.09 -9.52 -24.09
CA LEU A 49 -9.19 -9.10 -25.18
C LEU A 49 -9.30 -10.06 -26.37
N ASN A 50 -8.80 -9.66 -27.54
CA ASN A 50 -8.78 -10.52 -28.73
C ASN A 50 -7.33 -10.81 -29.18
N CYS A 51 -6.92 -12.08 -29.13
CA CYS A 51 -5.58 -12.51 -29.55
C CYS A 51 -5.43 -12.70 -31.08
N GLY A 52 -6.51 -12.52 -31.85
CA GLY A 52 -6.60 -12.76 -33.31
C GLY A 52 -7.47 -13.94 -33.71
N ARG A 53 -8.03 -14.70 -32.75
CA ARG A 53 -8.90 -15.87 -32.98
C ARG A 53 -10.29 -15.72 -32.35
N GLY A 54 -10.63 -14.51 -31.92
CA GLY A 54 -11.84 -14.23 -31.15
C GLY A 54 -11.53 -13.66 -29.78
N THR A 55 -12.58 -13.17 -29.13
CA THR A 55 -12.52 -12.57 -27.81
C THR A 55 -12.37 -13.63 -26.73
N VAL A 56 -11.47 -13.40 -25.77
CA VAL A 56 -11.26 -14.24 -24.59
C VAL A 56 -11.24 -13.37 -23.35
N THR A 57 -11.80 -13.91 -22.26
CA THR A 57 -11.78 -13.27 -20.94
C THR A 57 -10.88 -14.07 -20.01
N VAL A 58 -9.93 -13.39 -19.36
CA VAL A 58 -9.01 -13.99 -18.40
C VAL A 58 -8.98 -13.19 -17.10
N ARG A 59 -8.59 -13.85 -16.01
CA ARG A 59 -8.25 -13.22 -14.74
C ARG A 59 -6.73 -13.23 -14.60
N PRO A 60 -6.02 -12.15 -15.00
CA PRO A 60 -4.58 -12.08 -14.85
C PRO A 60 -4.16 -12.10 -13.38
N THR A 61 -2.88 -12.37 -13.14
CA THR A 61 -2.31 -12.17 -11.80
C THR A 61 -2.56 -10.72 -11.34
N PRO A 62 -2.97 -10.50 -10.09
CA PRO A 62 -3.30 -9.16 -9.61
C PRO A 62 -2.11 -8.20 -9.73
N PHE A 63 -2.41 -6.91 -9.87
CA PHE A 63 -1.43 -5.87 -9.56
C PHE A 63 -1.36 -5.72 -8.03
N ILE A 64 -0.16 -5.72 -7.46
CA ILE A 64 0.06 -5.65 -6.02
C ILE A 64 1.14 -4.61 -5.74
N GLU A 65 0.79 -3.65 -4.89
CA GLU A 65 1.73 -2.73 -4.25
C GLU A 65 1.70 -2.98 -2.75
N THR A 66 2.87 -3.03 -2.12
CA THR A 66 2.99 -3.22 -0.68
C THR A 66 3.83 -2.13 -0.06
N GLY A 67 3.43 -1.65 1.10
CA GLY A 67 4.20 -0.70 1.89
C GLY A 67 4.01 -0.95 3.37
N THR A 68 4.58 -0.08 4.18
CA THR A 68 4.43 -0.12 5.64
C THR A 68 3.54 1.04 6.09
N GLY A 69 2.81 0.83 7.17
CA GLY A 69 2.16 1.90 7.90
C GLY A 69 2.15 1.62 9.39
N TRP A 70 1.71 2.60 10.16
CA TRP A 70 1.54 2.43 11.60
C TRP A 70 0.27 3.09 12.11
N PHE A 71 -0.33 2.47 13.11
CA PHE A 71 -1.50 3.02 13.79
C PHE A 71 -1.10 4.24 14.62
N ILE A 72 -1.80 5.33 14.40
CA ILE A 72 -1.65 6.60 15.13
C ILE A 72 -2.67 6.74 16.26
N ASP A 73 -3.71 5.90 16.26
CA ASP A 73 -4.62 5.77 17.38
C ASP A 73 -5.15 4.34 17.54
N GLY A 74 -5.65 4.04 18.73
CA GLY A 74 -6.20 2.71 19.02
C GLY A 74 -7.54 2.44 18.34
N LYS A 75 -8.14 3.42 17.67
CA LYS A 75 -9.43 3.23 17.00
C LYS A 75 -9.22 2.58 15.64
N GLY A 76 -8.02 2.53 15.08
CA GLY A 76 -7.74 1.94 13.76
C GLY A 76 -7.40 2.95 12.68
N TYR A 77 -7.00 4.18 13.05
CA TYR A 77 -6.39 5.09 12.08
C TYR A 77 -4.91 4.76 11.90
N LEU A 78 -4.50 4.56 10.66
CA LEU A 78 -3.14 4.22 10.25
C LEU A 78 -2.62 5.23 9.23
N VAL A 79 -1.36 5.59 9.33
CA VAL A 79 -0.69 6.43 8.33
C VAL A 79 0.27 5.58 7.49
N THR A 80 0.34 5.90 6.20
CA THR A 80 1.26 5.27 5.22
C THR A 80 1.53 6.26 4.08
N ASN A 81 2.37 5.88 3.13
CA ASN A 81 2.59 6.68 1.94
C ASN A 81 1.39 6.62 0.99
N ALA A 82 1.14 7.72 0.26
CA ALA A 82 0.03 7.78 -0.67
C ALA A 82 0.24 6.87 -1.87
N HIS A 83 1.47 6.77 -2.39
CA HIS A 83 1.77 5.89 -3.52
C HIS A 83 1.48 4.41 -3.22
N VAL A 84 1.61 3.99 -1.95
CA VAL A 84 1.30 2.61 -1.52
C VAL A 84 -0.17 2.27 -1.74
N VAL A 85 -1.06 3.23 -1.44
CA VAL A 85 -2.52 3.01 -1.53
C VAL A 85 -3.11 3.45 -2.87
N GLU A 86 -2.39 4.25 -3.65
CA GLU A 86 -2.85 4.82 -4.91
C GLU A 86 -3.41 3.78 -5.90
N PRO A 87 -2.80 2.59 -6.08
CA PRO A 87 -3.32 1.58 -7.00
C PRO A 87 -4.76 1.17 -6.70
N ALA A 88 -5.09 0.96 -5.42
CA ALA A 88 -6.43 0.58 -4.99
C ALA A 88 -7.35 1.79 -4.79
N HIS A 89 -6.81 2.99 -4.56
CA HIS A 89 -7.60 4.20 -4.28
C HIS A 89 -8.06 4.95 -5.53
N ARG A 90 -7.17 5.14 -6.51
CA ARG A 90 -7.42 5.96 -7.71
C ARG A 90 -7.40 5.19 -9.01
N LEU A 91 -6.90 3.94 -9.01
CA LEU A 91 -6.75 3.10 -10.21
C LEU A 91 -6.05 3.84 -11.36
N PRO A 92 -4.80 4.29 -11.16
CA PRO A 92 -4.10 5.08 -12.17
C PRO A 92 -3.90 4.28 -13.47
N PRO A 93 -3.81 4.94 -14.64
CA PRO A 93 -3.80 4.26 -15.94
C PRO A 93 -2.71 3.20 -16.10
N TRP A 94 -1.56 3.38 -15.44
CA TRP A 94 -0.45 2.43 -15.48
C TRP A 94 -0.79 1.08 -14.81
N VAL A 95 -1.64 1.07 -13.77
CA VAL A 95 -2.14 -0.19 -13.17
C VAL A 95 -2.99 -0.96 -14.16
N ILE A 96 -3.88 -0.26 -14.86
CA ILE A 96 -4.72 -0.85 -15.91
C ILE A 96 -3.85 -1.38 -17.05
N HIS A 97 -2.84 -0.63 -17.46
CA HIS A 97 -1.89 -1.07 -18.48
C HIS A 97 -1.13 -2.34 -18.07
N GLU A 98 -0.67 -2.45 -16.82
CA GLU A 98 -0.02 -3.65 -16.31
C GLU A 98 -0.96 -4.85 -16.27
N LEU A 99 -2.23 -4.68 -15.88
CA LEU A 99 -3.23 -5.75 -15.95
C LEU A 99 -3.47 -6.22 -17.40
N LYS A 100 -3.50 -5.29 -18.37
CA LYS A 100 -3.59 -5.64 -19.80
C LYS A 100 -2.37 -6.45 -20.25
N LYS A 101 -1.14 -6.02 -19.91
CA LYS A 101 0.09 -6.76 -20.23
C LYS A 101 0.05 -8.18 -19.69
N LYS A 102 -0.28 -8.35 -18.40
CA LYS A 102 -0.42 -9.66 -17.76
C LYS A 102 -1.49 -10.53 -18.43
N ALA A 103 -2.61 -9.94 -18.83
CA ALA A 103 -3.67 -10.66 -19.53
C ALA A 103 -3.23 -11.10 -20.93
N ILE A 104 -2.54 -10.25 -21.69
CA ILE A 104 -1.99 -10.58 -23.02
C ILE A 104 -0.99 -11.73 -22.91
N ASP A 105 -0.12 -11.68 -21.92
CA ASP A 105 0.82 -12.74 -21.60
C ASP A 105 0.11 -14.08 -21.39
N GLN A 106 -0.87 -14.11 -20.48
CA GLN A 106 -1.59 -15.32 -20.12
C GLN A 106 -2.48 -15.86 -21.26
N ALA A 107 -3.17 -14.97 -21.97
CA ALA A 107 -4.18 -15.32 -22.96
C ALA A 107 -3.63 -15.54 -24.38
N CYS A 108 -2.55 -14.83 -24.74
CA CYS A 108 -2.01 -14.84 -26.10
C CYS A 108 -0.60 -15.43 -26.17
N VAL A 109 0.31 -15.01 -25.29
CA VAL A 109 1.73 -15.39 -25.38
C VAL A 109 1.96 -16.81 -24.91
N ASP A 110 1.50 -17.16 -23.71
CA ASP A 110 1.74 -18.49 -23.14
C ASP A 110 1.12 -19.62 -24.00
N PRO A 111 -0.11 -19.49 -24.54
CA PRO A 111 -0.64 -20.50 -25.45
C PRO A 111 0.14 -20.60 -26.76
N ALA A 112 0.64 -19.49 -27.30
CA ALA A 112 1.45 -19.49 -28.52
C ALA A 112 2.81 -20.17 -28.31
N LEU A 113 3.48 -19.94 -27.17
CA LEU A 113 4.70 -20.65 -26.79
C LEU A 113 4.45 -22.16 -26.64
N ARG A 114 3.39 -22.54 -25.90
CA ARG A 114 3.03 -23.96 -25.72
C ARG A 114 2.72 -24.65 -27.04
N ALA A 115 2.06 -23.98 -27.99
CA ALA A 115 1.79 -24.53 -29.31
C ALA A 115 3.07 -24.82 -30.13
N GLN A 116 4.18 -24.16 -29.79
CA GLN A 116 5.50 -24.39 -30.37
C GLN A 116 6.37 -25.34 -29.51
N GLY A 117 5.82 -25.92 -28.44
CA GLY A 117 6.57 -26.77 -27.51
C GLY A 117 7.61 -26.00 -26.67
N LEU A 118 7.47 -24.68 -26.55
CA LEU A 118 8.41 -23.81 -25.83
C LEU A 118 7.91 -23.50 -24.42
N MET A 119 8.86 -23.47 -23.48
CA MET A 119 8.65 -22.91 -22.14
C MET A 119 9.12 -21.44 -22.09
N ARG A 120 8.55 -20.65 -21.18
CA ARG A 120 9.01 -19.27 -20.92
C ARG A 120 10.50 -19.25 -20.64
N GLY A 121 11.20 -18.29 -21.24
CA GLY A 121 12.65 -18.11 -21.09
C GLY A 121 13.52 -19.12 -21.84
N GLN A 122 12.96 -20.18 -22.44
CA GLN A 122 13.73 -21.15 -23.23
C GLN A 122 14.28 -20.51 -24.52
N ARG A 123 13.49 -19.63 -25.14
CA ARG A 123 13.83 -18.87 -26.35
C ARG A 123 13.35 -17.42 -26.22
N PRO A 124 14.10 -16.55 -25.52
CA PRO A 124 13.69 -15.17 -25.26
C PRO A 124 13.44 -14.36 -26.53
N ASP A 125 14.22 -14.61 -27.59
CA ASP A 125 14.08 -13.97 -28.89
C ASP A 125 12.71 -14.24 -29.54
N VAL A 126 12.27 -15.50 -29.50
CA VAL A 126 10.98 -15.94 -30.02
C VAL A 126 9.85 -15.44 -29.13
N GLU A 127 10.02 -15.56 -27.81
CA GLU A 127 9.05 -15.08 -26.82
C GLU A 127 8.78 -13.57 -26.97
N ASP A 128 9.83 -12.77 -27.11
CA ASP A 128 9.70 -11.32 -27.31
C ASP A 128 9.02 -10.98 -28.63
N SER A 129 9.29 -11.73 -29.70
CA SER A 129 8.59 -11.55 -30.98
C SER A 129 7.10 -11.84 -30.84
N ILE A 130 6.73 -12.99 -30.26
CA ILE A 130 5.34 -13.37 -30.00
C ILE A 130 4.64 -12.34 -29.12
N ARG A 131 5.32 -11.86 -28.07
CA ARG A 131 4.81 -10.87 -27.13
C ARG A 131 4.56 -9.52 -27.81
N ARG A 132 5.47 -9.04 -28.64
CA ARG A 132 5.27 -7.81 -29.43
C ARG A 132 4.08 -7.94 -30.37
N ASP A 133 3.99 -9.04 -31.10
CA ASP A 133 2.90 -9.30 -32.05
C ASP A 133 1.55 -9.42 -31.33
N ALA A 134 1.49 -10.13 -30.20
CA ALA A 134 0.30 -10.25 -29.39
C ALA A 134 -0.13 -8.89 -28.81
N THR A 135 0.82 -8.10 -28.33
CA THR A 135 0.58 -6.76 -27.78
C THR A 135 -0.01 -5.84 -28.85
N ALA A 136 0.56 -5.83 -30.06
CA ALA A 136 0.09 -5.02 -31.17
C ALA A 136 -1.38 -5.30 -31.53
N ARG A 137 -1.83 -6.56 -31.42
CA ARG A 137 -3.22 -6.96 -31.73
C ARG A 137 -4.19 -6.71 -30.57
N ALA A 138 -3.78 -7.05 -29.34
CA ALA A 138 -4.71 -7.17 -28.23
C ALA A 138 -4.78 -5.91 -27.34
N MET A 139 -3.72 -5.10 -27.26
CA MET A 139 -3.62 -4.01 -26.28
C MET A 139 -4.74 -2.96 -26.44
N ALA A 140 -5.03 -2.57 -27.68
CA ALA A 140 -6.04 -1.55 -27.98
C ALA A 140 -7.47 -2.03 -27.70
N THR A 141 -7.72 -3.34 -27.85
CA THR A 141 -9.05 -3.94 -27.68
C THR A 141 -9.30 -4.46 -26.26
N ALA A 142 -8.25 -4.58 -25.45
CA ALA A 142 -8.34 -5.10 -24.09
C ALA A 142 -9.20 -4.19 -23.18
N GLN A 143 -10.28 -4.75 -22.66
CA GLN A 143 -11.17 -4.13 -21.69
C GLN A 143 -10.92 -4.74 -20.31
N VAL A 144 -10.73 -3.89 -19.29
CA VAL A 144 -10.41 -4.31 -17.92
C VAL A 144 -11.58 -3.96 -17.02
N THR A 145 -12.05 -4.93 -16.23
CA THR A 145 -12.97 -4.72 -15.11
C THR A 145 -12.17 -4.89 -13.82
N PRO A 146 -11.59 -3.79 -13.27
CA PRO A 146 -10.74 -3.86 -12.09
C PRO A 146 -11.57 -4.04 -10.81
N GLN A 147 -10.96 -4.70 -9.83
CA GLN A 147 -11.50 -4.96 -8.50
C GLN A 147 -10.42 -4.57 -7.48
N PRO A 148 -10.35 -3.29 -7.07
CA PRO A 148 -9.38 -2.82 -6.09
C PRO A 148 -9.74 -3.30 -4.67
N LEU A 149 -8.72 -3.64 -3.91
CA LEU A 149 -8.80 -4.00 -2.50
C LEU A 149 -7.60 -3.40 -1.77
N LEU A 150 -7.88 -2.72 -0.66
CA LEU A 150 -6.86 -2.28 0.28
C LEU A 150 -6.98 -3.11 1.56
N SER A 151 -5.86 -3.66 2.01
CA SER A 151 -5.79 -4.42 3.26
C SER A 151 -4.59 -4.04 4.11
N VAL A 152 -4.73 -4.24 5.43
CA VAL A 152 -3.70 -4.04 6.43
C VAL A 152 -3.46 -5.39 7.13
N LEU A 153 -2.25 -5.92 6.99
CA LEU A 153 -1.80 -7.13 7.65
C LEU A 153 -1.09 -6.76 8.96
N LEU A 154 -1.72 -7.15 10.08
CA LEU A 154 -1.20 -6.94 11.41
C LEU A 154 -0.03 -7.87 11.72
N SER A 155 0.75 -7.52 12.74
CA SER A 155 1.83 -8.38 13.27
C SER A 155 1.34 -9.74 13.79
N SER A 156 0.06 -9.87 14.10
CA SER A 156 -0.59 -11.14 14.44
C SER A 156 -0.82 -12.08 13.24
N GLY A 157 -0.59 -11.60 12.01
CA GLY A 157 -0.89 -12.34 10.77
C GLY A 157 -2.33 -12.17 10.26
N VAL A 158 -3.17 -11.41 10.97
CA VAL A 158 -4.54 -11.11 10.53
C VAL A 158 -4.52 -10.01 9.46
N SER A 159 -5.17 -10.26 8.33
CA SER A 159 -5.37 -9.27 7.25
C SER A 159 -6.77 -8.68 7.32
N LEU A 160 -6.86 -7.36 7.42
CA LEU A 160 -8.11 -6.62 7.57
C LEU A 160 -8.33 -5.70 6.39
N LYS A 161 -9.58 -5.60 5.91
CA LYS A 161 -9.93 -4.61 4.89
C LYS A 161 -9.77 -3.21 5.46
N ALA A 162 -9.27 -2.29 4.64
CA ALA A 162 -9.10 -0.91 5.02
C ALA A 162 -9.61 0.06 3.94
N ASP A 163 -9.95 1.28 4.36
CA ASP A 163 -10.44 2.35 3.50
C ASP A 163 -9.51 3.57 3.59
N VAL A 164 -9.31 4.28 2.48
CA VAL A 164 -8.55 5.56 2.49
C VAL A 164 -9.47 6.69 2.97
N VAL A 165 -9.04 7.40 4.02
CA VAL A 165 -9.77 8.53 4.63
C VAL A 165 -9.25 9.87 4.12
N LYS A 166 -7.92 10.02 4.05
CA LYS A 166 -7.26 11.20 3.48
C LYS A 166 -6.12 10.75 2.57
N PHE A 167 -5.88 11.51 1.51
CA PHE A 167 -4.89 11.18 0.51
C PHE A 167 -4.23 12.46 0.01
N SER A 168 -2.90 12.50 0.03
CA SER A 168 -2.07 13.56 -0.55
C SER A 168 -1.00 12.88 -1.40
N PRO A 169 -1.08 12.99 -2.74
CA PRO A 169 -0.17 12.25 -3.63
C PRO A 169 1.29 12.71 -3.47
N PRO A 170 2.24 11.94 -4.03
CA PRO A 170 3.58 12.45 -4.33
C PRO A 170 3.51 13.77 -5.12
N LEU A 171 4.64 14.49 -5.17
CA LEU A 171 4.72 15.71 -5.95
C LEU A 171 4.44 15.40 -7.42
N ALA A 172 3.34 15.97 -7.93
CA ALA A 172 2.92 15.84 -9.31
C ALA A 172 2.67 17.23 -9.89
N PHE A 173 3.13 17.44 -11.11
CA PHE A 173 3.02 18.70 -11.83
C PHE A 173 1.92 18.60 -12.89
N ASP A 174 1.15 19.67 -13.06
CA ASP A 174 0.23 19.82 -14.16
C ASP A 174 0.98 20.12 -15.48
N LEU A 175 0.24 20.23 -16.58
CA LEU A 175 0.80 20.53 -17.90
C LEU A 175 1.52 21.89 -17.98
N ASN A 176 1.29 22.78 -17.00
CA ASN A 176 1.93 24.09 -16.91
C ASN A 176 3.11 24.09 -15.91
N GLY A 177 3.53 22.92 -15.41
CA GLY A 177 4.61 22.79 -14.45
C GLY A 177 4.26 23.24 -13.03
N LYS A 178 2.98 23.40 -12.69
CA LYS A 178 2.54 23.76 -11.34
C LYS A 178 2.23 22.50 -10.52
N PRO A 179 2.63 22.42 -9.24
CA PRO A 179 2.21 21.34 -8.36
C PRO A 179 0.70 21.28 -8.26
N SER A 180 0.13 20.07 -8.31
CA SER A 180 -1.32 19.91 -8.07
C SER A 180 -1.68 20.30 -6.63
N PRO A 181 -2.89 20.87 -6.38
CA PRO A 181 -3.35 21.18 -5.05
C PRO A 181 -3.27 19.94 -4.14
N ASP A 182 -2.80 20.11 -2.91
CA ASP A 182 -2.58 19.05 -1.92
C ASP A 182 -1.53 17.98 -2.28
N ALA A 183 -0.73 18.16 -3.34
CA ALA A 183 0.38 17.24 -3.67
C ALA A 183 1.65 17.52 -2.88
N GLY A 184 2.51 16.50 -2.77
CA GLY A 184 3.88 16.63 -2.27
C GLY A 184 4.09 16.15 -0.84
N ARG A 185 3.06 15.63 -0.15
CA ARG A 185 3.24 15.00 1.16
C ARG A 185 3.49 13.50 1.08
N ASP A 186 3.08 12.87 -0.03
CA ASP A 186 3.06 11.42 -0.20
C ASP A 186 2.55 10.70 1.07
N LEU A 187 1.34 11.08 1.48
CA LEU A 187 0.75 10.69 2.75
C LEU A 187 -0.71 10.26 2.56
N ALA A 188 -1.04 9.10 3.12
CA ALA A 188 -2.40 8.63 3.24
C ALA A 188 -2.77 8.34 4.70
N LEU A 189 -3.98 8.73 5.07
CA LEU A 189 -4.64 8.27 6.29
C LEU A 189 -5.59 7.14 5.90
N VAL A 190 -5.37 5.97 6.46
CA VAL A 190 -6.13 4.74 6.23
C VAL A 190 -6.92 4.41 7.48
N ARG A 191 -8.10 3.81 7.30
CA ARG A 191 -8.97 3.34 8.38
C ARG A 191 -9.18 1.85 8.27
N VAL A 192 -8.79 1.13 9.32
CA VAL A 192 -9.27 -0.22 9.60
C VAL A 192 -10.46 -0.10 10.54
N LYS A 193 -11.57 -0.76 10.20
CA LYS A 193 -12.78 -0.75 11.03
C LYS A 193 -12.71 -1.88 12.05
N ASP A 194 -13.48 -1.69 13.11
CA ASP A 194 -13.69 -2.66 14.18
C ASP A 194 -12.40 -2.94 14.99
N ASP A 195 -12.52 -3.35 16.25
CA ASP A 195 -11.40 -3.64 17.15
C ASP A 195 -10.61 -2.42 17.72
N VAL A 196 -9.66 -2.73 18.61
CA VAL A 196 -8.73 -1.80 19.25
C VAL A 196 -7.29 -2.19 18.88
N TYR A 197 -6.55 -1.25 18.30
CA TYR A 197 -5.24 -1.51 17.73
C TYR A 197 -4.10 -0.97 18.63
N PRO A 198 -2.93 -1.65 18.66
CA PRO A 198 -1.73 -1.05 19.22
C PRO A 198 -1.39 0.21 18.42
N ALA A 199 -1.18 1.34 19.10
CA ALA A 199 -0.90 2.60 18.45
C ALA A 199 0.34 3.26 19.04
N ILE A 200 1.14 3.90 18.18
CA ILE A 200 2.27 4.70 18.63
C ILE A 200 1.71 5.99 19.23
N ARG A 201 1.92 6.19 20.53
CA ARG A 201 1.68 7.48 21.17
C ARG A 201 2.92 8.35 20.96
N LEU A 202 2.79 9.37 20.12
CA LEU A 202 3.79 10.42 19.94
C LEU A 202 3.65 11.49 21.03
#